data_AF-A0A2X3KJA4-F1
#
_entry.id   AF-A0A2X3KJA4-F1
#
_cell.length_a   1.000
_cell.length_b   1.000
_cell.length_c   1.000
_cell.angle_alpha   90.00
_cell.angle_beta   90.00
_cell.angle_gamma   90.00
#
_symmetry.space_group_name_H-M   'P 1'
#
loop_
_entity.id
_entity.type
_entity.pdbx_description
1 polymer ?
#
loop_
_entity_poly.entity_id
_entity_poly.type
_entity_poly.pdbx_seq_one_letter_code
_entity_poly.pdbx_strand_id
1 'polypeptide(L)' 'MSHRDIRVRGEWAGMFWFAGWLFTLAFTKLLWWQAILALVVWPYYLGVHLR' A
#
# COMPACT_ATOMS: atom_id res chain seq x y z
N MET A 1 -22.02 -14.57 -27.37
CA MET A 1 -21.54 -13.40 -26.60
C MET A 1 -20.70 -13.93 -25.43
N SER A 2 -19.37 -13.89 -25.53
CA SER A 2 -18.47 -14.43 -24.51
C SER A 2 -18.13 -13.34 -23.49
N HIS A 3 -18.65 -13.47 -22.26
CA HIS A 3 -18.22 -12.67 -21.11
C HIS A 3 -16.76 -13.05 -20.81
N ARG A 4 -15.83 -12.14 -21.11
CA ARG A 4 -14.44 -12.26 -20.66
C ARG A 4 -14.36 -11.65 -19.28
N ASP A 5 -14.35 -12.50 -18.26
CA ASP A 5 -14.04 -12.09 -16.90
C ASP A 5 -12.59 -11.58 -16.88
N ILE A 6 -12.45 -10.26 -16.87
CA ILE A 6 -11.15 -9.59 -16.79
C ILE A 6 -10.66 -9.82 -15.35
N ARG A 7 -9.89 -10.90 -15.14
CA ARG A 7 -9.20 -11.12 -13.86
C ARG A 7 -8.11 -10.06 -13.73
N VAL A 8 -8.49 -8.90 -13.18
CA VAL A 8 -7.54 -7.86 -12.78
C VAL A 8 -6.69 -8.46 -11.67
N ARG A 9 -5.48 -8.85 -12.04
CA ARG A 9 -4.45 -9.29 -11.10
C ARG A 9 -4.09 -8.09 -10.23
N GLY A 10 -4.46 -8.13 -8.94
CA GLY A 10 -4.14 -7.08 -7.95
C GLY A 10 -2.65 -6.94 -7.62
N GLU A 11 -1.78 -7.60 -8.38
CA GLU A 11 -0.32 -7.62 -8.26
C GLU A 11 0.26 -6.19 -8.30
N TRP A 12 -0.31 -5.31 -9.12
CA TRP A 12 0.08 -3.91 -9.23
C TRP A 12 -0.23 -3.11 -7.96
N ALA A 13 -1.36 -3.37 -7.31
CA ALA A 13 -1.74 -2.68 -6.08
C ALA A 13 -0.74 -2.99 -4.94
N GLY A 14 -0.29 -4.24 -4.84
CA GLY A 14 0.75 -4.64 -3.89
C GLY A 14 2.12 -4.01 -4.20
N MET A 15 2.48 -3.89 -5.47
CA MET A 15 3.74 -3.25 -5.88
C MET A 15 3.74 -1.75 -5.60
N PHE A 16 2.65 -1.04 -5.90
CA PHE A 16 2.49 0.38 -5.57
C PHE A 16 2.50 0.62 -4.06
N TRP A 17 1.86 -0.27 -3.30
CA TRP A 17 1.91 -0.26 -1.84
C TRP A 17 3.35 -0.34 -1.31
N PHE A 18 4.09 -1.34 -1.76
CA PHE A 18 5.47 -1.56 -1.33
C PHE A 18 6.42 -0.44 -1.77
N ALA A 19 6.25 0.08 -2.99
CA ALA A 19 7.04 1.20 -3.49
C ALA A 19 6.77 2.50 -2.69
N GLY A 20 5.51 2.78 -2.36
CA GLY A 20 5.15 3.92 -1.51
C GLY A 20 5.81 3.83 -0.12
N TRP A 21 5.86 2.63 0.44
CA TRP A 21 6.54 2.37 1.72
C TRP A 21 8.02 2.68 1.68
N LEU A 22 8.74 2.16 0.69
CA LEU A 22 10.17 2.43 0.49
C LEU A 22 10.45 3.92 0.33
N PHE A 23 9.60 4.63 -0.44
CA PHE A 23 9.72 6.08 -0.62
C PHE A 23 9.58 6.82 0.71
N THR A 24 8.58 6.49 1.52
CA THR A 24 8.32 7.18 2.80
C THR A 24 9.42 6.94 3.82
N LEU A 25 9.92 5.70 3.91
CA LEU A 25 11.04 5.34 4.79
C LEU A 25 12.32 6.10 4.41
N ALA A 26 12.62 6.20 3.11
CA ALA A 26 13.79 6.91 2.62
C ALA A 26 13.66 8.44 2.76
N PHE A 27 12.48 9.00 2.50
CA PHE A 27 12.22 10.44 2.53
C PHE A 27 12.24 11.01 3.94
N THR A 28 11.56 10.36 4.89
CA THR A 28 11.34 10.95 6.22
C THR A 28 12.42 10.57 7.24
N LYS A 29 13.36 9.65 6.92
CA LYS A 29 14.41 9.16 7.85
C LYS A 29 13.82 8.85 9.24
N LEU A 30 12.70 8.11 9.26
CA LEU A 30 11.91 7.90 10.47
C LEU A 30 12.77 7.28 11.58
N LEU A 31 12.67 7.86 12.78
CA LEU A 31 13.11 7.18 14.02
C LEU A 31 12.45 5.80 14.07
N TRP A 32 13.17 4.78 14.55
CA TRP A 32 12.76 3.37 14.53
C TRP A 32 11.30 3.12 14.89
N TRP A 33 10.77 3.85 15.89
CA TRP A 33 9.38 3.77 16.33
C TRP A 33 8.36 4.33 15.36
N GLN A 34 8.72 5.40 14.63
CA GLN A 34 7.82 6.00 13.64
C GLN A 34 7.70 5.12 12.39
N ALA A 35 8.74 4.34 12.04
CA ALA A 35 8.66 3.37 10.94
C ALA A 35 7.61 2.27 11.21
N ILE A 36 7.55 1.77 12.45
CA ILE A 36 6.57 0.76 12.87
C ILE A 36 5.16 1.36 12.88
N LEU A 37 4.99 2.54 13.48
CA LEU A 37 3.69 3.22 13.52
C LEU A 37 3.16 3.53 12.12
N ALA A 38 4.04 3.98 11.22
CA ALA A 38 3.66 4.16 9.83
C ALA A 38 3.14 2.82 9.28
N LEU A 39 3.93 1.74 9.37
CA LEU A 39 3.58 0.42 8.79
C LEU A 39 2.19 -0.07 9.17
N VAL A 40 1.76 0.24 10.40
CA VAL A 40 0.45 -0.09 10.95
C VAL A 40 -0.65 0.91 10.56
N VAL A 41 -0.36 2.21 10.56
CA VAL A 41 -1.33 3.28 10.27
C VAL A 41 -1.76 3.28 8.80
N TRP A 42 -0.86 3.01 7.88
CA TRP A 42 -1.19 3.08 6.46
C TRP A 42 -2.26 2.05 6.03
N PRO A 43 -2.20 0.74 6.39
CA PRO A 43 -3.23 -0.22 5.95
C PRO A 43 -4.58 0.12 6.56
N TYR A 44 -4.59 0.67 7.78
CA TYR A 44 -5.79 1.24 8.39
C TYR A 44 -6.33 2.41 7.55
N TYR A 45 -5.47 3.34 7.13
CA TYR A 45 -5.85 4.49 6.30
C TYR A 45 -6.42 4.07 4.94
N LEU A 46 -5.80 3.07 4.29
CA LEU A 46 -6.31 2.50 3.04
C LEU A 46 -7.67 1.83 3.25
N GLY A 47 -7.83 0.98 4.27
CA GLY A 47 -9.11 0.32 4.55
C GLY A 47 -10.25 1.31 4.83
N VAL A 48 -9.94 2.44 5.47
CA VAL A 48 -10.89 3.53 5.72
C VAL A 48 -11.24 4.29 4.43
N HIS A 49 -10.28 4.48 3.52
CA HIS A 49 -10.49 5.20 2.25
C HIS A 49 -11.07 4.34 1.13
N LEU A 50 -10.90 3.01 1.19
CA LEU A 50 -11.45 2.07 0.21
C LEU A 50 -12.88 1.62 0.51
N ARG A 51 -13.47 2.04 1.64
CA ARG A 51 -14.89 1.81 1.96
C ARG A 51 -15.80 2.70 1.09
#